data_AF-A0A813QVI3-F1
#
_entry.id   AF-A0A813QVI3-F1
#
_cell.length_a   1.000
_cell.length_b   1.000
_cell.length_c   1.000
_cell.angle_alpha   90.00
_cell.angle_beta   90.00
_cell.angle_gamma   90.00
#
_symmetry.space_group_name_H-M   'P 1'
#
loop_
_entity.id
_entity.type
_entity.pdbx_description
1 polymer ?
#
loop_
_entity_poly.entity_id
_entity_poly.type
_entity_poly.pdbx_seq_one_letter_code
_entity_poly.pdbx_strand_id
1 'polypeptide(L)'
;MRLENEIKSDNESDCQSERFTEEQQVTDKILVHDVPTHIPDEDLKQELSKIYRGIRYVKRWYYKDESKAPTERVQIDFTSSKHTKTILENGFINVGRYCWPVTALKPSMYLRNKLESDSRSYYQPQILTEQDILHTFEEQKKQLNDLMCHFDDQLNKTVRLLCKDAHDSSSG
;
A
#
# COMPACT_ATOMS: atom_id res chain seq x y z
N MET A 1 -42.88 18.99 -44.76
CA MET A 1 -41.62 18.22 -44.61
C MET A 1 -40.65 19.16 -43.90
N ARG A 2 -40.53 19.16 -42.57
CA ARG A 2 -39.75 18.25 -41.69
C ARG A 2 -38.31 18.03 -42.18
N LEU A 3 -37.39 18.80 -41.62
CA LEU A 3 -36.17 18.30 -40.96
C LEU A 3 -35.60 19.41 -40.07
N GLU A 4 -35.73 19.17 -38.77
CA GLU A 4 -35.20 19.96 -37.66
C GLU A 4 -33.68 19.71 -37.58
N ASN A 5 -32.87 20.77 -37.56
CA ASN A 5 -31.48 20.69 -37.12
C ASN A 5 -31.42 21.22 -35.68
N GLU A 6 -31.70 20.31 -34.73
CA GLU A 6 -31.33 20.49 -33.32
C GLU A 6 -29.81 20.31 -33.21
N ILE A 7 -29.07 21.41 -33.07
CA ILE A 7 -27.73 21.36 -32.50
C ILE A 7 -27.92 21.42 -30.98
N LYS A 8 -27.93 20.25 -30.35
CA LYS A 8 -27.91 20.13 -28.88
C LYS A 8 -26.56 20.61 -28.37
N SER A 9 -26.63 21.72 -27.64
CA SER A 9 -25.61 22.25 -26.76
C SER A 9 -25.59 21.38 -25.50
N ASP A 10 -24.75 20.36 -25.48
CA ASP A 10 -24.53 19.55 -24.28
C ASP A 10 -23.19 19.94 -23.64
N ASN A 11 -23.34 20.83 -22.65
CA ASN A 11 -22.60 20.93 -21.40
C ASN A 11 -21.13 20.53 -21.41
N GLU A 12 -20.27 21.56 -21.43
CA GLU A 12 -18.96 21.56 -20.81
C GLU A 12 -19.09 21.08 -19.36
N SER A 13 -18.82 19.79 -19.13
CA SER A 13 -18.54 19.26 -17.81
C SER A 13 -17.12 19.64 -17.43
N ASP A 14 -16.97 20.90 -17.00
CA ASP A 14 -15.91 21.34 -16.11
C ASP A 14 -16.11 20.67 -14.74
N CYS A 15 -15.87 19.37 -14.68
CA CYS A 15 -15.58 18.69 -13.42
C CYS A 15 -14.08 18.64 -13.27
N GLN A 16 -13.61 19.75 -12.69
CA GLN A 16 -12.32 19.94 -12.04
C GLN A 16 -11.71 18.61 -11.62
N SER A 17 -10.68 18.18 -12.37
CA SER A 17 -9.66 17.31 -11.82
C SER A 17 -9.14 18.04 -10.59
N GLU A 18 -9.58 17.59 -9.42
CA GLU A 18 -8.94 17.92 -8.16
C GLU A 18 -7.48 17.49 -8.33
N ARG A 19 -6.66 18.43 -8.80
CA ARG A 19 -5.24 18.39 -8.60
C ARG A 19 -5.11 18.31 -7.09
N PHE A 20 -4.85 17.10 -6.61
CA PHE A 20 -4.14 16.91 -5.37
C PHE A 20 -2.83 17.68 -5.53
N THR A 21 -2.85 18.98 -5.23
CA THR A 21 -1.70 19.64 -4.62
C THR A 21 -1.61 19.04 -3.23
N GLU A 22 -1.23 17.75 -3.15
CA GLU A 22 -0.46 17.27 -2.03
C GLU A 22 0.73 18.22 -2.01
N GLU A 23 0.72 19.17 -1.07
CA GLU A 23 1.96 19.81 -0.63
C GLU A 23 2.90 18.66 -0.31
N GLN A 24 3.76 18.36 -1.27
CA GLN A 24 4.66 17.22 -1.24
C GLN A 24 5.63 17.52 -0.12
N GLN A 25 5.25 17.07 1.09
CA GLN A 25 5.97 17.39 2.31
C GLN A 25 7.42 17.00 2.10
N VAL A 26 8.28 18.01 2.04
CA VAL A 26 9.67 17.82 1.65
C VAL A 26 10.35 17.10 2.81
N THR A 27 10.45 15.77 2.71
CA THR A 27 11.13 14.96 3.72
C THR A 27 12.64 15.04 3.54
N ASP A 28 13.38 15.02 4.64
CA ASP A 28 14.82 14.86 4.68
C ASP A 28 15.25 13.38 4.64
N LYS A 29 14.29 12.45 4.58
CA LYS A 29 14.52 11.01 4.67
C LYS A 29 13.99 10.26 3.45
N ILE A 30 14.79 9.36 2.92
CA ILE A 30 14.40 8.47 1.83
C ILE A 30 14.65 7.02 2.21
N LEU A 31 13.85 6.13 1.64
CA LEU A 31 14.03 4.68 1.72
C LEU A 31 14.40 4.17 0.34
N VAL A 32 15.57 3.57 0.23
CA VAL A 32 16.08 2.89 -0.96
C VAL A 32 15.68 1.43 -0.90
N HIS A 33 15.14 0.90 -1.99
CA HIS A 33 14.69 -0.49 -2.08
C HIS A 33 15.66 -1.33 -2.88
N ASP A 34 15.59 -2.65 -2.67
CA ASP A 34 16.29 -3.65 -3.47
C ASP A 34 17.82 -3.51 -3.50
N VAL A 35 18.41 -3.04 -2.40
CA VAL A 35 19.86 -2.95 -2.26
C VAL A 35 20.42 -4.37 -2.02
N PRO A 36 21.39 -4.85 -2.84
CA PRO A 36 21.96 -6.16 -2.63
C PRO A 36 22.76 -6.26 -1.32
N THR A 37 22.51 -7.34 -0.57
CA THR A 37 23.18 -7.64 0.71
C THR A 37 24.70 -7.80 0.62
N HIS A 38 25.23 -8.18 -0.54
CA HIS A 38 26.68 -8.35 -0.72
C HIS A 38 27.45 -7.03 -0.80
N ILE A 39 26.77 -5.88 -0.97
CA ILE A 39 27.41 -4.57 -0.95
C ILE A 39 27.65 -4.19 0.50
N PRO A 40 28.90 -3.95 0.95
CA PRO A 40 29.20 -3.53 2.31
C PRO A 40 28.62 -2.15 2.65
N ASP A 41 28.33 -1.91 3.92
CA ASP A 41 27.90 -0.60 4.43
C ASP A 41 28.90 0.51 4.10
N GLU A 42 30.18 0.17 4.15
CA GLU A 42 31.27 1.13 4.05
C GLU A 42 31.42 1.59 2.59
N ASP A 43 31.32 0.66 1.64
CA ASP A 43 31.28 0.97 0.21
C ASP A 43 30.05 1.82 -0.13
N LEU A 44 28.89 1.47 0.42
CA LEU A 44 27.65 2.22 0.19
C LEU A 44 27.77 3.67 0.70
N LYS A 45 28.27 3.86 1.93
CA LYS A 45 28.49 5.20 2.51
C LYS A 45 29.54 5.97 1.72
N GLN A 46 30.62 5.32 1.31
CA GLN A 46 31.68 5.94 0.53
C GLN A 46 31.14 6.43 -0.82
N GLU A 47 30.44 5.60 -1.58
CA GLU A 47 29.86 5.96 -2.87
C GLU A 47 28.79 7.07 -2.74
N LEU A 48 27.92 6.96 -1.74
CA LEU A 48 26.92 8.01 -1.46
C LEU A 48 27.57 9.36 -1.14
N SER A 49 28.65 9.36 -0.36
CA SER A 49 29.37 10.58 0.04
C SER A 49 30.09 11.29 -1.12
N LYS A 50 30.42 10.57 -2.20
CA LYS A 50 31.02 11.15 -3.42
C LYS A 50 30.01 11.98 -4.21
N ILE A 51 28.74 11.57 -4.20
CA ILE A 51 27.68 12.15 -5.05
C ILE A 51 26.86 13.16 -4.27
N TYR A 52 26.46 12.81 -3.04
CA TYR A 52 25.55 13.61 -2.24
C TYR A 52 26.25 14.16 -0.99
N ARG A 53 26.15 15.47 -0.80
CA ARG A 53 26.64 16.13 0.42
C ARG A 53 25.54 16.15 1.48
N GLY A 54 25.95 16.23 2.74
CA GLY A 54 25.00 16.38 3.85
C GLY A 54 24.19 15.11 4.11
N ILE A 55 24.79 13.93 3.97
CA ILE A 55 24.20 12.72 4.53
C ILE A 55 24.46 12.72 6.03
N ARG A 56 23.40 12.72 6.83
CA ARG A 56 23.48 12.66 8.30
C ARG A 56 23.65 11.22 8.77
N TYR A 57 22.92 10.29 8.16
CA TYR A 57 22.88 8.91 8.61
C TYR A 57 22.41 7.97 7.51
N VAL A 58 22.94 6.74 7.52
CA VAL A 58 22.56 5.63 6.62
C VAL A 58 22.27 4.42 7.48
N LYS A 59 21.08 3.81 7.32
CA LYS A 59 20.64 2.63 8.08
C LYS A 59 20.13 1.54 7.17
N ARG A 60 20.65 0.33 7.34
CA ARG A 60 20.14 -0.85 6.65
C ARG A 60 19.07 -1.58 7.45
N TRP A 61 18.11 -2.11 6.73
CA TRP A 61 17.03 -2.95 7.22
C TRP A 61 17.03 -4.22 6.39
N TYR A 62 17.25 -5.35 7.05
CA TYR A 62 17.28 -6.65 6.39
C TYR A 62 15.86 -7.17 6.19
N TYR A 63 15.53 -7.55 4.96
CA TYR A 63 14.29 -8.27 4.65
C TYR A 63 14.66 -9.63 4.06
N LYS A 64 14.38 -10.70 4.82
CA LYS A 64 14.55 -12.07 4.31
C LYS A 64 13.25 -12.51 3.66
N ASP A 65 13.19 -12.41 2.35
CA ASP A 65 12.21 -13.15 1.57
C ASP A 65 12.84 -14.49 1.17
N GLU A 66 12.27 -15.61 1.60
CA GLU A 66 12.80 -16.94 1.27
C GLU A 66 12.65 -17.30 -0.21
N SER A 67 11.79 -16.55 -0.95
CA SER A 67 11.51 -16.77 -2.37
C SER A 67 12.34 -15.91 -3.32
N LYS A 68 13.10 -14.94 -2.79
CA LYS A 68 13.89 -13.99 -3.59
C LYS A 68 15.34 -13.91 -3.12
N ALA A 69 16.22 -13.39 -3.98
CA ALA A 69 17.55 -13.02 -3.55
C ALA A 69 17.44 -12.03 -2.37
N PRO A 70 18.25 -12.17 -1.32
CA PRO A 70 18.11 -11.36 -0.13
C PRO A 70 18.46 -9.91 -0.47
N THR A 71 17.47 -9.03 -0.37
CA THR A 71 17.60 -7.60 -0.57
C THR A 71 17.39 -6.85 0.74
N GLU A 72 17.96 -5.66 0.79
CA GLU A 72 17.86 -4.77 1.94
C GLU A 72 17.17 -3.48 1.55
N ARG A 73 16.53 -2.88 2.55
CA ARG A 73 16.08 -1.50 2.46
C ARG A 73 17.07 -0.62 3.18
N VAL A 74 17.45 0.49 2.57
CA VAL A 74 18.38 1.45 3.15
C VAL A 74 17.69 2.77 3.37
N GLN A 75 17.59 3.19 4.63
CA GLN A 75 17.17 4.54 4.97
C GLN A 75 18.37 5.48 4.88
N ILE A 76 18.19 6.61 4.21
CA ILE A 76 19.17 7.70 4.14
C ILE A 76 18.52 8.97 4.66
N ASP A 77 19.11 9.54 5.70
CA ASP A 77 18.72 10.83 6.27
C ASP A 77 19.71 11.89 5.80
N PHE A 78 19.19 12.96 5.19
CA PHE A 78 19.96 14.12 4.74
C PHE A 78 19.86 15.26 5.75
N THR A 79 20.84 16.16 5.75
CA THR A 79 20.82 17.40 6.53
C THR A 79 19.94 18.47 5.88
N SER A 80 19.62 18.33 4.60
CA SER A 80 18.80 19.25 3.83
C SER A 80 17.92 18.48 2.85
N SER A 81 16.69 18.96 2.69
CA SER A 81 15.70 18.36 1.81
C SER A 81 15.90 18.66 0.31
N LYS A 82 16.94 19.43 -0.04
CA LYS A 82 17.28 19.74 -1.43
C LYS A 82 17.62 18.48 -2.22
N HIS A 83 18.44 17.60 -1.65
CA HIS A 83 18.85 16.36 -2.33
C HIS A 83 17.70 15.34 -2.38
N THR A 84 16.93 15.21 -1.31
CA THR A 84 15.79 14.29 -1.25
C THR A 84 14.72 14.66 -2.24
N LYS A 85 14.40 15.96 -2.40
CA LYS A 85 13.42 16.41 -3.40
C LYS A 85 13.78 15.94 -4.81
N THR A 86 15.01 16.19 -5.25
CA THR A 86 15.46 15.76 -6.59
C THR A 86 15.49 14.23 -6.73
N ILE A 87 15.92 13.51 -5.69
CA ILE A 87 15.94 12.04 -5.71
C ILE A 87 14.51 11.47 -5.80
N LEU A 88 13.57 12.06 -5.06
CA LEU A 88 12.16 11.64 -5.04
C LEU A 88 11.42 11.98 -6.34
N GLU A 89 11.70 13.15 -6.93
CA GLU A 89 11.17 13.53 -8.25
C GLU A 89 11.64 12.56 -9.34
N ASN A 90 12.88 12.07 -9.26
CA ASN A 90 13.40 11.06 -10.18
C ASN A 90 12.85 9.65 -9.89
N GLY A 91 12.49 9.36 -8.63
CA GLY A 91 12.03 8.03 -8.19
C GLY A 91 13.15 7.00 -7.98
N PHE A 92 14.42 7.38 -8.20
CA PHE A 92 15.58 6.52 -8.00
C PHE A 92 16.81 7.30 -7.51
N ILE A 93 17.74 6.58 -6.90
CA ILE A 93 19.05 7.09 -6.46
C ILE A 93 20.17 6.38 -7.22
N ASN A 94 21.19 7.16 -7.61
CA ASN A 94 22.39 6.62 -8.26
C ASN A 94 23.52 6.51 -7.22
N VAL A 95 24.13 5.34 -7.13
CA VAL A 95 25.25 5.05 -6.23
C VAL A 95 26.32 4.28 -6.99
N GLY A 96 27.40 4.95 -7.40
CA GLY A 96 28.39 4.39 -8.31
C GLY A 96 27.76 3.98 -9.65
N ARG A 97 27.78 2.68 -9.95
CA ARG A 97 27.16 2.08 -11.14
C ARG A 97 25.72 1.58 -10.91
N TYR A 98 25.21 1.70 -9.70
CA TYR A 98 23.91 1.16 -9.30
C TYR A 98 22.85 2.24 -9.34
N CYS A 99 21.64 1.84 -9.71
CA CYS A 99 20.44 2.66 -9.68
C CYS A 99 19.37 1.90 -8.92
N TRP A 100 18.84 2.49 -7.85
CA TRP A 100 17.86 1.85 -6.99
C TRP A 100 16.61 2.70 -6.81
N PRO A 101 15.42 2.08 -6.80
CA PRO A 101 14.17 2.79 -6.56
C PRO A 101 14.12 3.35 -5.15
N VAL A 102 13.49 4.52 -5.00
CA VAL A 102 13.36 5.21 -3.72
C VAL A 102 11.91 5.60 -3.41
N THR A 103 11.61 5.71 -2.12
CA THR A 103 10.36 6.28 -1.63
C THR A 103 10.61 7.27 -0.51
N ALA A 104 9.72 8.27 -0.40
CA ALA A 104 9.76 9.23 0.70
C ALA A 104 9.46 8.51 2.03
N LEU A 105 10.33 8.69 3.02
CA LEU A 105 9.99 8.36 4.40
C LEU A 105 9.25 9.57 4.96
N LYS A 106 7.92 9.45 5.10
CA LYS A 106 7.10 10.52 5.69
C LYS A 106 7.69 10.88 7.08
N PRO A 107 7.95 12.16 7.38
CA PRO A 107 8.33 12.57 8.72
C PRO A 107 7.27 12.05 9.69
N SER A 108 7.68 11.54 10.86
CA SER A 108 6.75 11.06 11.89
C SER A 108 5.85 12.17 12.48
N MET A 109 5.81 13.38 11.90
CA MET A 109 4.83 14.41 12.23
C MET A 109 3.38 13.98 11.98
N TYR A 110 3.15 12.90 11.23
CA TYR A 110 1.85 12.24 11.16
C TYR A 110 1.40 11.55 12.47
N LEU A 111 2.23 11.52 13.52
CA LEU A 111 1.80 11.19 14.89
C LEU A 111 1.56 12.42 15.78
N ARG A 112 1.96 13.63 15.38
CA ARG A 112 1.70 14.86 16.17
C ARG A 112 0.56 15.71 15.64
N ASN A 113 0.33 15.75 14.33
CA ASN A 113 -0.73 16.61 13.76
C ASN A 113 -2.13 15.98 13.79
N LYS A 114 -2.29 14.79 14.37
CA LYS A 114 -3.60 14.26 14.79
C LYS A 114 -3.96 14.59 16.24
N LEU A 115 -3.07 15.27 16.98
CA LEU A 115 -3.24 15.58 18.40
C LEU A 115 -3.62 17.04 18.69
N GLU A 116 -3.46 17.97 17.73
CA GLU A 116 -3.62 19.41 18.02
C GLU A 116 -4.78 20.10 17.28
N SER A 117 -5.45 19.45 16.32
CA SER A 117 -6.54 20.07 15.56
C SER A 117 -7.96 19.63 15.92
N ASP A 118 -8.15 18.83 16.99
CA ASP A 118 -9.48 18.54 17.54
C ASP A 118 -9.52 18.75 19.05
N SER A 119 -9.43 20.03 19.44
CA SER A 119 -9.90 20.50 20.74
C SER A 119 -11.43 20.39 20.79
N ARG A 120 -11.97 19.15 20.85
CA ARG A 120 -13.32 18.71 21.30
C ARG A 120 -13.77 17.37 20.68
N SER A 121 -12.95 16.34 20.72
CA SER A 121 -13.47 14.98 20.85
C SER A 121 -12.34 14.06 21.30
N TYR A 122 -12.40 13.63 22.55
CA TYR A 122 -11.50 12.57 23.04
C TYR A 122 -11.87 11.28 22.31
N TYR A 123 -11.26 11.01 21.15
CA TYR A 123 -11.14 9.65 20.67
C TYR A 123 -10.10 8.95 21.53
N GLN A 124 -10.58 8.40 22.64
CA GLN A 124 -9.87 7.35 23.35
C GLN A 124 -9.82 6.16 22.39
N PRO A 125 -8.63 5.69 21.96
CA PRO A 125 -8.56 4.42 21.25
C PRO A 125 -9.19 3.39 22.18
N GLN A 126 -10.31 2.79 21.76
CA GLN A 126 -10.87 1.65 22.46
C GLN A 126 -9.80 0.57 22.40
N ILE A 127 -9.08 0.41 23.51
CA ILE A 127 -8.20 -0.73 23.73
C ILE A 127 -9.16 -1.91 23.74
N LEU A 128 -9.25 -2.62 22.62
CA LEU A 128 -10.01 -3.85 22.53
C LEU A 128 -9.48 -4.75 23.63
N THR A 129 -10.36 -5.09 24.57
CA THR A 129 -9.99 -5.99 25.65
C THR A 129 -9.76 -7.37 25.06
N GLU A 130 -9.05 -8.23 25.78
CA GLU A 130 -8.89 -9.63 25.39
C GLU A 130 -10.25 -10.30 25.13
N GLN A 131 -11.30 -9.90 25.86
CA GLN A 131 -12.66 -10.38 25.67
C GLN A 131 -13.29 -9.89 24.35
N ASP A 132 -13.05 -8.65 23.93
CA ASP A 132 -13.58 -8.13 22.66
C ASP A 132 -12.93 -8.83 21.45
N ILE A 133 -11.64 -9.12 21.57
CA ILE A 133 -10.88 -9.87 20.55
C ILE A 133 -11.40 -11.30 20.45
N LEU A 134 -11.58 -11.97 21.58
CA LEU A 134 -12.13 -13.33 21.63
C LEU A 134 -13.55 -13.40 21.09
N HIS A 135 -14.42 -12.46 21.47
CA HIS A 135 -15.79 -12.39 20.95
C HIS A 135 -15.81 -12.21 19.43
N THR A 136 -14.99 -11.29 18.90
CA THR A 136 -14.88 -11.08 17.45
C THR A 136 -14.40 -12.34 16.73
N PHE A 137 -13.46 -13.07 17.32
CA PHE A 137 -12.94 -14.31 16.77
C PHE A 137 -13.99 -15.43 16.78
N GLU A 138 -14.78 -15.55 17.86
CA GLU A 138 -15.88 -16.51 17.95
C GLU A 138 -17.00 -16.19 16.96
N GLU A 139 -17.31 -14.92 16.75
CA GLU A 139 -18.31 -14.49 15.78
C GLU A 139 -17.87 -14.81 14.34
N GLN A 140 -16.61 -14.53 13.99
CA GLN A 140 -16.04 -14.91 12.69
C GLN A 140 -16.03 -16.44 12.50
N LYS A 141 -15.69 -17.20 13.54
CA LYS A 141 -15.72 -18.66 13.50
C LYS A 141 -17.13 -19.19 13.27
N LYS A 142 -18.14 -18.58 13.90
CA LYS A 142 -19.55 -18.92 13.67
C LYS A 142 -19.99 -18.63 12.23
N GLN A 143 -19.67 -17.45 11.72
CA GLN A 143 -19.99 -17.08 10.33
C GLN A 143 -19.36 -18.03 9.31
N LEU A 144 -18.12 -18.45 9.55
CA LEU A 144 -17.44 -19.44 8.70
C LEU A 144 -18.15 -20.81 8.72
N ASN A 145 -18.56 -21.27 9.91
CA ASN A 145 -19.29 -22.54 10.03
C ASN A 145 -20.66 -22.47 9.34
N ASP A 146 -21.40 -21.36 9.49
CA ASP A 146 -22.68 -21.17 8.82
C ASP A 146 -22.52 -21.16 7.30
N LEU A 147 -21.44 -20.57 6.79
CA LEU A 147 -21.10 -20.58 5.37
C LEU A 147 -20.78 -22.00 4.88
N MET A 148 -20.02 -22.79 5.65
CA MET A 148 -19.72 -24.18 5.31
C MET A 148 -20.98 -25.05 5.24
N CYS A 149 -21.88 -24.93 6.21
CA CYS A 149 -23.17 -25.62 6.18
C CYS A 149 -23.98 -25.25 4.93
N HIS A 150 -23.98 -23.97 4.55
CA HIS A 150 -24.67 -23.53 3.34
C HIS A 150 -24.07 -24.15 2.07
N PHE A 151 -22.74 -24.29 1.99
CA PHE A 151 -22.08 -24.96 0.88
C PHE A 151 -22.45 -26.44 0.79
N ASP A 152 -22.48 -27.15 1.92
CA ASP A 152 -22.87 -28.56 1.96
C ASP A 152 -24.33 -28.77 1.52
N ASP A 153 -25.23 -27.87 1.91
CA ASP A 153 -26.62 -27.90 1.46
C ASP A 153 -26.76 -27.67 -0.04
N GLN A 154 -25.99 -26.73 -0.61
CA GLN A 154 -25.98 -26.46 -2.06
C GLN A 154 -25.38 -27.63 -2.84
N LEU A 155 -24.31 -28.26 -2.33
CA LEU A 155 -23.72 -29.47 -2.93
C LEU A 155 -24.72 -30.62 -2.91
N ASN A 156 -25.37 -30.88 -1.79
CA ASN A 156 -26.40 -31.92 -1.67
C ASN A 156 -27.58 -31.68 -2.60
N LYS A 157 -28.01 -30.42 -2.77
CA LYS A 157 -29.07 -30.06 -3.71
C LYS A 157 -28.65 -30.30 -5.16
N THR A 158 -27.43 -29.91 -5.52
CA THR A 158 -26.86 -30.12 -6.86
C THR A 158 -26.75 -31.59 -7.21
N VAL A 159 -26.22 -32.41 -6.29
CA VAL A 159 -26.11 -33.88 -6.48
C VAL A 159 -27.49 -34.51 -6.68
N ARG A 160 -28.50 -34.10 -5.90
CA ARG A 160 -29.87 -34.59 -6.07
C ARG A 160 -30.49 -34.22 -7.41
N LEU A 161 -30.18 -33.05 -7.96
CA LEU A 161 -30.64 -32.63 -9.29
C LEU A 161 -29.98 -33.48 -10.38
N LEU A 162 -28.66 -33.66 -10.33
CA LEU A 162 -27.93 -34.49 -11.29
C LEU A 162 -28.39 -35.96 -11.29
N CYS A 163 -28.73 -36.52 -10.12
CA CYS A 163 -29.25 -37.88 -10.03
C CYS A 163 -30.70 -38.03 -10.55
N LYS A 164 -31.50 -36.95 -10.58
CA LYS A 164 -32.85 -36.97 -11.16
C LYS A 164 -32.81 -36.97 -12.69
N ASP A 165 -31.95 -36.14 -13.27
CA ASP A 165 -31.80 -36.04 -14.73
C ASP A 165 -31.28 -37.35 -15.36
N ALA A 166 -30.48 -38.12 -14.60
CA ALA A 166 -30.00 -39.43 -15.01
C ALA A 166 -31.10 -40.52 -15.08
N HIS A 167 -32.18 -40.39 -14.29
CA HIS A 167 -33.29 -41.34 -14.28
C HIS A 167 -34.33 -41.05 -15.36
N ASP A 168 -34.59 -39.78 -15.67
CA ASP A 168 -35.52 -39.40 -16.74
C ASP A 168 -34.96 -39.65 -18.15
N SER A 169 -33.63 -39.79 -18.28
CA SER A 169 -32.95 -40.10 -19.54
C SER A 169 -32.91 -41.60 -19.90
N SER A 170 -33.43 -42.49 -19.04
CA SER A 170 -33.41 -43.95 -19.24
C SER A 170 -34.76 -44.55 -19.71
N SER A 171 -35.77 -43.71 -19.97
CA SER A 171 -37.12 -44.15 -20.41
C SER A 171 -37.47 -43.70 -21.84
N GLY A 172 -36.49 -43.30 -22.64
CA GLY A 172 -36.65 -42.96 -24.07
C GLY A 172 -36.20 -44.08 -24.99
#